data_AF-A0A7S1K4Q0-F1
#
_entry.id   AF-A0A7S1K4Q0-F1
#
_cell.length_a   1.000
_cell.length_b   1.000
_cell.length_c   1.000
_cell.angle_alpha   90.00
_cell.angle_beta   90.00
_cell.angle_gamma   90.00
#
_symmetry.space_group_name_H-M   'P 1'
#
loop_
_entity.id
_entity.type
_entity.pdbx_description
1 polymer ?
#
loop_
_entity_poly.entity_id
_entity_poly.type
_entity_poly.pdbx_seq_one_letter_code
_entity_poly.pdbx_strand_id
1 'polypeptide(L)'
;RAAVSAALLAAAFLGSNTLRYDSDKELGGKPIKEVSNEIVYDNWAVTWGRDFEDRETAVQVGNDYGYVGVGVGLEDRATSTNVGFGKAQVSVSTDESDIEGGVGVSYGAYGVRVDRDFDDAQTAVEVVARGVESGTNIDFSDRDYGQRVKVRDVEVAVRHDFDDVQDPSTDDDEELATEVFVGWRSVSVAVGADVNDTEYAVSVGTLGRQFSVLRDFDERETDFQGNWGDGWQLVLNGDFPDDDPDGSPGIFGQVGFGRLGKVYAQIGAGVGDDGVPQGSAEVETSSVGVGVDFIDDGGDRLFLYSITVGKFTYVWESEILPDNILVPDFAAILGIEDISEIASDILGVTVPST
;
A
#
# COMPACT_ATOMS: atom_id res chain seq x y z
N ARG A 1 -4.58 26.14 -18.95
CA ARG A 1 -3.53 27.09 -18.49
C ARG A 1 -3.08 26.75 -17.08
N ALA A 2 -3.97 26.62 -16.09
CA ALA A 2 -3.61 26.12 -14.75
C ALA A 2 -3.03 24.69 -14.74
N ALA A 3 -3.56 23.74 -15.53
CA ALA A 3 -3.00 22.40 -15.68
C ALA A 3 -1.61 22.36 -16.34
N VAL A 4 -1.34 23.27 -17.28
CA VAL A 4 0.00 23.44 -17.88
C VAL A 4 0.95 24.06 -16.86
N SER A 5 0.46 24.94 -15.99
CA SER A 5 1.23 25.51 -14.88
C SER A 5 1.50 24.51 -13.76
N ALA A 6 0.59 23.58 -13.46
CA ALA A 6 0.81 22.50 -12.49
C ALA A 6 1.81 21.45 -13.04
N ALA A 7 1.70 21.09 -14.31
CA ALA A 7 2.69 20.23 -14.97
C ALA A 7 4.07 20.92 -15.11
N LEU A 8 4.12 22.24 -15.35
CA LEU A 8 5.37 23.00 -15.33
C LEU A 8 5.91 23.22 -13.91
N LEU A 9 5.05 23.26 -12.89
CA LEU A 9 5.49 23.34 -11.48
C LEU A 9 6.01 21.99 -11.01
N ALA A 10 5.37 20.88 -11.39
CA ALA A 10 5.86 19.52 -11.17
C ALA A 10 7.16 19.27 -11.95
N ALA A 11 7.26 19.70 -13.21
CA ALA A 11 8.50 19.62 -13.99
C ALA A 11 9.60 20.57 -13.49
N ALA A 12 9.24 21.72 -12.89
CA ALA A 12 10.19 22.60 -12.23
C ALA A 12 10.66 22.03 -10.88
N PHE A 13 9.77 21.39 -10.11
CA PHE A 13 10.12 20.64 -8.89
C PHE A 13 11.01 19.44 -9.20
N LEU A 14 10.68 18.65 -10.23
CA LEU A 14 11.51 17.54 -10.73
C LEU A 14 12.84 18.05 -11.34
N GLY A 15 12.86 19.27 -11.90
CA GLY A 15 14.03 19.87 -12.52
C GLY A 15 14.96 20.63 -11.57
N SER A 16 14.48 21.05 -10.38
CA SER A 16 15.27 21.77 -9.38
C SER A 16 15.60 20.95 -8.13
N ASN A 17 14.81 19.90 -7.85
CA ASN A 17 14.98 19.01 -6.71
C ASN A 17 15.26 17.57 -7.16
N THR A 18 16.16 17.39 -8.13
CA THR A 18 17.01 16.21 -8.05
C THR A 18 17.67 16.27 -6.67
N LEU A 19 17.29 15.35 -5.77
CA LEU A 19 18.22 14.83 -4.78
C LEU A 19 19.56 14.75 -5.49
N ARG A 20 20.49 15.66 -5.14
CA ARG A 20 21.83 15.60 -5.70
C ARG A 20 22.44 14.35 -5.14
N TYR A 21 22.25 13.25 -5.86
CA TYR A 21 23.05 12.06 -5.73
C TYR A 21 24.48 12.50 -6.02
N ASP A 22 25.27 12.65 -4.96
CA ASP A 22 26.68 12.94 -5.04
C ASP A 22 27.38 11.66 -5.47
N SER A 23 27.64 11.52 -6.77
CA SER A 23 28.29 10.34 -7.37
C SER A 23 29.67 10.05 -6.79
N ASP A 24 30.26 11.02 -6.08
CA ASP A 24 31.64 10.99 -5.62
C ASP A 24 31.74 10.63 -4.13
N LYS A 25 30.61 10.46 -3.43
CA LYS A 25 30.56 9.74 -2.15
C LYS A 25 30.23 8.29 -2.43
N GLU A 26 31.24 7.42 -2.32
CA GLU A 26 31.01 5.99 -2.12
C GLU A 26 30.26 5.80 -0.79
N LEU A 27 28.94 5.94 -0.84
CA LEU A 27 28.02 5.37 0.13
C LEU A 27 27.92 3.90 -0.26
N GLY A 28 28.49 3.01 0.56
CA GLY A 28 28.33 1.58 0.35
C GLY A 28 26.84 1.23 0.41
N GLY A 29 26.32 0.61 -0.66
CA GLY A 29 24.90 0.23 -0.78
C GLY A 29 24.00 1.40 -1.17
N LYS A 30 23.02 1.17 -2.05
CA LYS A 30 21.96 2.14 -2.31
C LYS A 30 21.08 2.19 -1.04
N PRO A 31 20.87 3.35 -0.39
CA PRO A 31 20.19 3.42 0.90
C PRO A 31 18.66 3.27 0.83
N ILE A 32 18.07 3.27 -0.36
CA ILE A 32 16.62 3.20 -0.62
C ILE A 32 16.41 2.13 -1.70
N LYS A 33 15.57 1.13 -1.42
CA LYS A 33 15.23 0.04 -2.36
C LYS A 33 14.06 0.46 -3.25
N GLU A 34 13.02 1.03 -2.66
CA GLU A 34 11.88 1.59 -3.38
C GLU A 34 11.52 3.01 -2.92
N VAL A 35 10.97 3.81 -3.83
CA VAL A 35 10.27 5.06 -3.50
C VAL A 35 8.97 5.19 -4.29
N SER A 36 7.89 5.59 -3.63
CA SER A 36 6.60 5.93 -4.24
C SER A 36 6.09 7.28 -3.73
N ASN A 37 5.35 7.98 -4.58
CA ASN A 37 4.87 9.34 -4.35
C ASN A 37 3.48 9.51 -4.94
N GLU A 38 2.57 10.06 -4.17
CA GLU A 38 1.25 10.49 -4.62
C GLU A 38 1.02 11.98 -4.32
N ILE A 39 0.57 12.72 -5.34
CA ILE A 39 0.18 14.13 -5.21
C ILE A 39 -1.24 14.27 -5.73
N VAL A 40 -2.17 14.57 -4.83
CA VAL A 40 -3.59 14.80 -5.16
C VAL A 40 -3.93 16.27 -4.98
N TYR A 41 -4.65 16.82 -5.95
CA TYR A 41 -5.32 18.10 -5.82
C TYR A 41 -6.74 18.02 -6.36
N ASP A 42 -7.72 18.13 -5.47
CA ASP A 42 -9.15 18.01 -5.77
C ASP A 42 -9.46 16.64 -6.37
N ASN A 43 -9.70 16.58 -7.68
CA ASN A 43 -9.95 15.32 -8.39
C ASN A 43 -8.78 14.91 -9.29
N TRP A 44 -7.66 15.63 -9.28
CA TRP A 44 -6.47 15.28 -10.05
C TRP A 44 -5.43 14.62 -9.17
N ALA A 45 -4.79 13.58 -9.68
CA ALA A 45 -3.69 12.89 -9.03
C ALA A 45 -2.49 12.73 -9.98
N VAL A 46 -1.30 12.78 -9.40
CA VAL A 46 -0.05 12.34 -10.00
C VAL A 46 0.55 11.33 -9.04
N THR A 47 0.80 10.12 -9.54
CA THR A 47 1.48 9.07 -8.81
C THR A 47 2.75 8.73 -9.56
N TRP A 48 3.87 8.55 -8.88
CA TRP A 48 5.05 7.99 -9.48
C TRP A 48 5.83 7.16 -8.45
N GLY A 49 6.46 6.11 -8.93
CA GLY A 49 7.29 5.24 -8.10
C GLY A 49 8.49 4.73 -8.86
N ARG A 50 9.48 4.26 -8.11
CA ARG A 50 10.69 3.66 -8.63
C ARG A 50 11.20 2.61 -7.65
N ASP A 51 11.27 1.39 -8.15
CA ASP A 51 12.11 0.35 -7.59
C ASP A 51 13.56 0.52 -8.12
N PHE A 52 14.54 0.56 -7.22
CA PHE A 52 15.96 0.69 -7.56
C PHE A 52 16.68 -0.63 -7.76
N GLU A 53 16.16 -1.73 -7.21
CA GLU A 53 16.62 -3.10 -7.36
C GLU A 53 16.23 -3.64 -8.74
N ASP A 54 14.93 -3.67 -9.03
CA ASP A 54 14.31 -4.14 -10.28
C ASP A 54 14.38 -3.09 -11.39
N ARG A 55 14.83 -1.89 -11.01
CA ARG A 55 14.99 -0.72 -11.89
C ARG A 55 13.69 -0.34 -12.58
N GLU A 56 12.57 -0.59 -11.92
CA GLU A 56 11.25 -0.22 -12.39
C GLU A 56 10.98 1.28 -12.19
N THR A 57 10.17 1.87 -13.06
CA THR A 57 9.60 3.19 -12.82
C THR A 57 8.19 3.22 -13.38
N ALA A 58 7.25 3.58 -12.52
CA ALA A 58 5.85 3.79 -12.88
C ALA A 58 5.46 5.25 -12.67
N VAL A 59 4.65 5.78 -13.58
CA VAL A 59 4.08 7.13 -13.49
C VAL A 59 2.64 7.11 -13.97
N GLN A 60 1.73 7.67 -13.18
CA GLN A 60 0.34 7.89 -13.54
C GLN A 60 -0.08 9.34 -13.31
N VAL A 61 -0.84 9.90 -14.25
CA VAL A 61 -1.41 11.25 -14.13
C VAL A 61 -2.84 11.25 -14.64
N GLY A 62 -3.76 11.85 -13.88
CA GLY A 62 -5.12 12.04 -14.36
C GLY A 62 -6.13 12.39 -13.29
N ASN A 63 -7.38 12.09 -13.60
CA ASN A 63 -8.55 12.20 -12.73
C ASN A 63 -9.58 11.13 -13.08
N ASP A 64 -10.70 11.12 -12.36
CA ASP A 64 -11.84 10.21 -12.57
C ASP A 64 -12.43 10.22 -13.99
N TYR A 65 -12.22 11.31 -14.74
CA TYR A 65 -12.70 11.42 -16.11
C TYR A 65 -11.65 10.98 -17.14
N GLY A 66 -10.36 11.08 -16.85
CA GLY A 66 -9.33 10.59 -17.75
C GLY A 66 -7.94 10.64 -17.16
N TYR A 67 -7.17 9.61 -17.48
CA TYR A 67 -5.84 9.37 -16.93
C TYR A 67 -4.97 8.57 -17.91
N VAL A 68 -3.67 8.65 -17.68
CA VAL A 68 -2.65 7.84 -18.36
C VAL A 68 -1.63 7.41 -17.31
N GLY A 69 -1.33 6.11 -17.30
CA GLY A 69 -0.25 5.50 -16.53
C GLY A 69 0.69 4.75 -17.46
N VAL A 70 1.99 4.79 -17.17
CA VAL A 70 3.05 4.05 -17.86
C VAL A 70 4.04 3.53 -16.83
N GLY A 71 4.36 2.24 -16.90
CA GLY A 71 5.43 1.59 -16.14
C GLY A 71 6.48 1.00 -17.07
N VAL A 72 7.74 1.04 -16.65
CA VAL A 72 8.88 0.41 -17.34
C VAL A 72 9.82 -0.21 -16.32
N GLY A 73 9.98 -1.53 -16.38
CA GLY A 73 11.01 -2.32 -15.71
C GLY A 73 12.19 -2.56 -16.64
N LEU A 74 13.42 -2.29 -16.19
CA LEU A 74 14.61 -2.56 -17.02
C LEU A 74 15.22 -3.94 -16.74
N GLU A 75 15.14 -4.44 -15.51
CA GLU A 75 15.67 -5.75 -15.18
C GLU A 75 14.80 -6.84 -15.83
N ASP A 76 13.49 -6.76 -15.61
CA ASP A 76 12.50 -7.70 -16.17
C ASP A 76 12.10 -7.40 -17.61
N ARG A 77 12.49 -6.23 -18.13
CA ARG A 77 12.03 -5.70 -19.43
C ARG A 77 10.50 -5.58 -19.46
N ALA A 78 9.91 -5.30 -18.30
CA ALA A 78 8.50 -5.08 -18.13
C ALA A 78 8.04 -3.74 -18.73
N THR A 79 6.83 -3.71 -19.28
CA THR A 79 6.15 -2.48 -19.65
C THR A 79 4.67 -2.55 -19.31
N SER A 80 4.12 -1.47 -18.79
CA SER A 80 2.69 -1.34 -18.55
C SER A 80 2.15 -0.01 -19.06
N THR A 81 0.90 0.00 -19.50
CA THR A 81 0.21 1.20 -19.96
C THR A 81 -1.27 1.10 -19.64
N ASN A 82 -1.77 2.10 -18.91
CA ASN A 82 -3.17 2.20 -18.50
C ASN A 82 -3.73 3.53 -18.97
N VAL A 83 -4.81 3.53 -19.75
CA VAL A 83 -5.42 4.75 -20.28
C VAL A 83 -6.93 4.72 -20.07
N GLY A 84 -7.45 5.76 -19.43
CA GLY A 84 -8.88 5.97 -19.24
C GLY A 84 -9.38 7.27 -19.87
N PHE A 85 -10.56 7.25 -20.46
CA PHE A 85 -11.29 8.45 -20.86
C PHE A 85 -12.82 8.26 -20.84
N GLY A 86 -13.48 9.02 -19.98
CA GLY A 86 -14.91 9.02 -19.76
C GLY A 86 -15.39 7.67 -19.21
N LYS A 87 -15.85 6.81 -20.10
CA LYS A 87 -16.31 5.45 -19.75
C LYS A 87 -15.40 4.36 -20.27
N ALA A 88 -14.45 4.70 -21.14
CA ALA A 88 -13.57 3.73 -21.79
C ALA A 88 -12.26 3.64 -21.01
N GLN A 89 -11.75 2.44 -20.84
CA GLN A 89 -10.42 2.18 -20.32
C GLN A 89 -9.77 1.05 -21.11
N VAL A 90 -8.46 1.15 -21.28
CA VAL A 90 -7.61 0.11 -21.85
C VAL A 90 -6.39 -0.03 -20.96
N SER A 91 -6.03 -1.27 -20.65
CA SER A 91 -4.80 -1.63 -19.94
C SER A 91 -4.02 -2.66 -20.75
N VAL A 92 -2.70 -2.51 -20.78
CA VAL A 92 -1.77 -3.47 -21.37
C VAL A 92 -0.56 -3.57 -20.45
N SER A 93 -0.13 -4.79 -20.14
CA SER A 93 1.12 -5.07 -19.42
C SER A 93 1.84 -6.21 -20.12
N THR A 94 3.16 -6.21 -20.02
CA THR A 94 4.03 -7.28 -20.52
C THR A 94 5.23 -7.38 -19.61
N ASP A 95 5.65 -8.60 -19.31
CA ASP A 95 6.93 -8.92 -18.73
C ASP A 95 7.68 -9.89 -19.68
N GLU A 96 8.96 -9.64 -19.96
CA GLU A 96 9.75 -10.56 -20.80
C GLU A 96 10.69 -11.46 -20.00
N SER A 97 10.99 -11.17 -18.74
CA SER A 97 11.75 -12.10 -17.89
C SER A 97 10.87 -13.28 -17.50
N ASP A 98 9.61 -12.99 -17.16
CA ASP A 98 8.62 -13.95 -16.66
C ASP A 98 7.56 -14.36 -17.70
N ILE A 99 7.81 -14.02 -18.96
CA ILE A 99 6.93 -14.32 -20.11
C ILE A 99 5.46 -13.96 -19.80
N GLU A 100 5.21 -12.91 -19.01
CA GLU A 100 3.88 -12.55 -18.56
C GLU A 100 3.24 -11.51 -19.50
N GLY A 101 1.91 -11.49 -19.57
CA GLY A 101 1.21 -10.50 -20.37
C GLY A 101 -0.25 -10.32 -20.03
N GLY A 102 -0.66 -9.05 -19.99
CA GLY A 102 -1.98 -8.61 -19.60
C GLY A 102 -2.64 -7.69 -20.60
N VAL A 103 -3.92 -7.92 -20.90
CA VAL A 103 -4.73 -7.00 -21.73
C VAL A 103 -6.12 -6.85 -21.15
N GLY A 104 -6.54 -5.60 -20.94
CA GLY A 104 -7.87 -5.26 -20.48
C GLY A 104 -8.54 -4.16 -21.30
N VAL A 105 -9.84 -4.28 -21.47
CA VAL A 105 -10.69 -3.24 -22.07
C VAL A 105 -12.00 -3.16 -21.30
N SER A 106 -12.41 -1.94 -20.95
CA SER A 106 -13.72 -1.69 -20.36
C SER A 106 -14.45 -0.51 -21.01
N TYR A 107 -15.78 -0.57 -20.96
CA TYR A 107 -16.67 0.51 -21.33
C TYR A 107 -17.87 0.60 -20.38
N GLY A 108 -17.83 1.57 -19.48
CA GLY A 108 -18.90 1.82 -18.51
C GLY A 108 -19.04 0.66 -17.53
N ALA A 109 -20.14 -0.10 -17.63
CA ALA A 109 -20.42 -1.23 -16.74
C ALA A 109 -20.08 -2.58 -17.37
N TYR A 110 -19.18 -2.59 -18.35
CA TYR A 110 -18.73 -3.78 -19.05
C TYR A 110 -17.22 -3.76 -19.16
N GLY A 111 -16.55 -4.88 -18.97
CA GLY A 111 -15.11 -4.98 -19.16
C GLY A 111 -14.63 -6.41 -19.12
N VAL A 112 -13.45 -6.62 -19.66
CA VAL A 112 -12.68 -7.85 -19.53
C VAL A 112 -11.21 -7.50 -19.37
N ARG A 113 -10.52 -8.19 -18.47
CA ARG A 113 -9.06 -8.23 -18.40
C ARG A 113 -8.63 -9.69 -18.35
N VAL A 114 -7.57 -10.00 -19.08
CA VAL A 114 -6.93 -11.30 -19.08
C VAL A 114 -5.45 -11.06 -18.88
N ASP A 115 -4.89 -11.70 -17.87
CA ASP A 115 -3.48 -11.75 -17.56
C ASP A 115 -3.03 -13.21 -17.64
N ARG A 116 -1.84 -13.42 -18.19
CA ARG A 116 -1.30 -14.76 -18.43
C ARG A 116 0.18 -14.75 -18.17
N ASP A 117 0.56 -15.58 -17.21
CA ASP A 117 1.91 -16.07 -17.05
C ASP A 117 2.08 -17.37 -17.85
N PHE A 118 3.15 -17.48 -18.63
CA PHE A 118 3.37 -18.67 -19.47
C PHE A 118 4.28 -19.72 -18.83
N ASP A 119 5.22 -19.35 -17.98
CA ASP A 119 6.18 -20.23 -17.31
C ASP A 119 5.58 -20.83 -16.05
N ASP A 120 4.92 -20.00 -15.23
CA ASP A 120 4.22 -20.44 -14.03
C ASP A 120 2.85 -21.00 -14.36
N ALA A 121 2.49 -20.92 -15.64
CA ALA A 121 1.24 -21.40 -16.18
C ALA A 121 0.00 -20.76 -15.53
N GLN A 122 0.14 -19.57 -14.95
CA GLN A 122 -0.92 -18.82 -14.30
C GLN A 122 -1.88 -18.15 -15.28
N THR A 123 -3.17 -18.06 -14.98
CA THR A 123 -4.13 -17.20 -15.68
C THR A 123 -5.06 -16.51 -14.72
N ALA A 124 -5.11 -15.18 -14.83
CA ALA A 124 -6.13 -14.36 -14.24
C ALA A 124 -7.10 -13.81 -15.30
N VAL A 125 -8.40 -13.91 -15.03
CA VAL A 125 -9.46 -13.35 -15.89
C VAL A 125 -10.47 -12.62 -15.03
N GLU A 126 -10.61 -11.33 -15.31
CA GLU A 126 -11.67 -10.49 -14.74
C GLU A 126 -12.70 -10.15 -15.82
N VAL A 127 -13.99 -10.34 -15.52
CA VAL A 127 -15.11 -10.00 -16.39
C VAL A 127 -16.15 -9.21 -15.61
N VAL A 128 -16.53 -8.06 -16.15
CA VAL A 128 -17.59 -7.23 -15.61
C VAL A 128 -18.68 -7.06 -16.66
N ALA A 129 -19.93 -7.28 -16.27
CA ALA A 129 -21.10 -7.10 -17.11
C ALA A 129 -22.33 -6.76 -16.27
N ARG A 130 -22.64 -5.47 -16.14
CA ARG A 130 -23.87 -4.90 -15.53
C ARG A 130 -24.50 -5.75 -14.43
N GLY A 131 -23.98 -5.59 -13.22
CA GLY A 131 -24.48 -6.31 -12.06
C GLY A 131 -24.08 -7.78 -12.06
N VAL A 132 -23.12 -8.17 -12.90
CA VAL A 132 -22.35 -9.40 -12.78
C VAL A 132 -20.87 -9.03 -12.84
N GLU A 133 -20.10 -9.51 -11.90
CA GLU A 133 -18.63 -9.41 -11.88
C GLU A 133 -18.09 -10.82 -11.61
N SER A 134 -17.02 -11.21 -12.28
CA SER A 134 -16.37 -12.51 -12.10
C SER A 134 -14.87 -12.32 -12.23
N GLY A 135 -14.12 -12.72 -11.22
CA GLY A 135 -12.65 -12.79 -11.25
C GLY A 135 -12.23 -14.24 -11.04
N THR A 136 -11.34 -14.77 -11.86
CA THR A 136 -10.77 -16.11 -11.70
C THR A 136 -9.27 -15.95 -11.74
N ASN A 137 -8.56 -16.49 -10.76
CA ASN A 137 -7.11 -16.65 -10.78
C ASN A 137 -6.81 -18.15 -10.68
N ILE A 138 -5.88 -18.63 -11.49
CA ILE A 138 -5.47 -20.03 -11.51
C ILE A 138 -3.98 -20.06 -11.72
N ASP A 139 -3.25 -20.47 -10.70
CA ASP A 139 -1.89 -20.95 -10.80
C ASP A 139 -1.87 -22.48 -10.88
N PHE A 140 -1.25 -23.03 -11.91
CA PHE A 140 -1.11 -24.48 -12.03
C PHE A 140 0.20 -25.01 -11.47
N SER A 141 1.23 -24.17 -11.39
CA SER A 141 2.55 -24.55 -10.92
C SER A 141 2.56 -24.56 -9.39
N ASP A 142 2.03 -23.51 -8.78
CA ASP A 142 1.95 -23.35 -7.32
C ASP A 142 0.61 -23.83 -6.76
N ARG A 143 -0.29 -24.24 -7.67
CA ARG A 143 -1.59 -24.79 -7.29
C ARG A 143 -2.41 -23.81 -6.42
N ASP A 144 -2.30 -22.51 -6.63
CA ASP A 144 -3.24 -21.51 -6.10
C ASP A 144 -4.45 -21.33 -7.04
N TYR A 145 -5.66 -21.37 -6.47
CA TYR A 145 -6.90 -21.20 -7.22
C TYR A 145 -7.85 -20.21 -6.54
N GLY A 146 -8.14 -19.12 -7.24
CA GLY A 146 -9.08 -18.08 -6.84
C GLY A 146 -10.31 -17.98 -7.74
N GLN A 147 -11.49 -17.84 -7.16
CA GLN A 147 -12.71 -17.48 -7.88
C GLN A 147 -13.57 -16.52 -7.06
N ARG A 148 -13.85 -15.36 -7.64
CA ARG A 148 -14.84 -14.39 -7.19
C ARG A 148 -15.99 -14.30 -8.19
N VAL A 149 -17.22 -14.34 -7.70
CA VAL A 149 -18.44 -14.13 -8.50
C VAL A 149 -19.41 -13.25 -7.73
N LYS A 150 -19.83 -12.17 -8.35
CA LYS A 150 -20.88 -11.28 -7.86
C LYS A 150 -22.02 -11.21 -8.84
N VAL A 151 -23.24 -11.39 -8.35
CA VAL A 151 -24.48 -11.19 -9.10
C VAL A 151 -25.39 -10.27 -8.30
N ARG A 152 -25.43 -9.02 -8.72
CA ARG A 152 -26.18 -7.91 -8.12
C ARG A 152 -25.81 -7.72 -6.65
N ASP A 153 -26.64 -8.23 -5.76
CA ASP A 153 -26.54 -8.09 -4.32
C ASP A 153 -25.80 -9.26 -3.69
N VAL A 154 -25.51 -10.33 -4.42
CA VAL A 154 -24.87 -11.55 -3.88
C VAL A 154 -23.46 -11.61 -4.39
N GLU A 155 -22.50 -11.91 -3.53
CA GLU A 155 -21.10 -12.05 -3.86
C GLU A 155 -20.52 -13.25 -3.10
N VAL A 156 -19.70 -14.02 -3.80
CA VAL A 156 -18.95 -15.14 -3.22
C VAL A 156 -17.54 -15.07 -3.78
N ALA A 157 -16.54 -15.15 -2.92
CA ALA A 157 -15.16 -15.34 -3.32
C ALA A 157 -14.55 -16.49 -2.54
N VAL A 158 -13.70 -17.27 -3.20
CA VAL A 158 -12.93 -18.37 -2.60
C VAL A 158 -11.54 -18.34 -3.22
N ARG A 159 -10.48 -18.36 -2.41
CA ARG A 159 -9.10 -18.63 -2.81
C ARG A 159 -8.57 -19.81 -2.00
N HIS A 160 -7.72 -20.62 -2.61
CA HIS A 160 -6.98 -21.63 -1.88
C HIS A 160 -5.65 -21.94 -2.57
N ASP A 161 -4.57 -21.75 -1.82
CA ASP A 161 -3.25 -22.26 -2.12
C ASP A 161 -3.10 -23.69 -1.57
N PHE A 162 -2.69 -24.62 -2.44
CA PHE A 162 -2.47 -26.02 -2.06
C PHE A 162 -1.00 -26.38 -1.85
N ASP A 163 -0.07 -25.52 -2.26
CA ASP A 163 1.38 -25.67 -2.09
C ASP A 163 1.95 -24.64 -1.11
N ASP A 164 1.11 -23.92 -0.37
CA ASP A 164 1.49 -23.35 0.92
C ASP A 164 2.05 -24.48 1.84
N VAL A 165 3.38 -24.57 1.91
CA VAL A 165 4.13 -25.55 2.68
C VAL A 165 5.04 -24.82 3.66
N GLN A 166 4.82 -25.06 4.96
CA GLN A 166 5.75 -24.78 6.06
C GLN A 166 7.17 -24.38 5.62
N ASP A 167 7.47 -23.09 5.64
CA ASP A 167 8.86 -22.67 5.73
C ASP A 167 8.96 -21.43 6.63
N PRO A 168 9.37 -21.57 7.90
CA PRO A 168 9.61 -20.46 8.82
C PRO A 168 10.84 -19.61 8.43
N SER A 169 11.21 -19.59 7.15
CA SER A 169 12.34 -18.87 6.58
C SER A 169 12.16 -18.44 5.12
N THR A 170 11.00 -18.71 4.50
CA THR A 170 10.63 -18.07 3.22
C THR A 170 9.78 -16.87 3.54
N ASP A 171 10.04 -15.76 2.85
CA ASP A 171 9.29 -14.49 2.87
C ASP A 171 7.82 -14.67 2.39
N ASP A 172 7.06 -15.63 2.94
CA ASP A 172 5.65 -15.96 2.61
C ASP A 172 4.70 -15.47 3.72
N ASP A 173 5.20 -14.56 4.55
CA ASP A 173 4.77 -14.24 5.91
C ASP A 173 3.41 -13.52 6.01
N GLU A 174 2.65 -13.39 4.92
CA GLU A 174 1.46 -12.51 4.89
C GLU A 174 0.23 -13.10 4.18
N GLU A 175 0.28 -14.35 3.70
CA GLU A 175 -0.81 -14.93 2.89
C GLU A 175 -1.55 -16.11 3.55
N LEU A 176 -2.82 -15.88 3.89
CA LEU A 176 -3.72 -16.96 4.28
C LEU A 176 -3.87 -18.02 3.16
N ALA A 177 -3.57 -19.28 3.47
CA ALA A 177 -3.70 -20.44 2.58
C ALA A 177 -5.09 -20.60 1.97
N THR A 178 -6.13 -20.30 2.74
CA THR A 178 -7.53 -20.43 2.31
C THR A 178 -8.31 -19.21 2.71
N GLU A 179 -9.05 -18.62 1.77
CA GLU A 179 -9.93 -17.49 2.03
C GLU A 179 -11.31 -17.71 1.42
N VAL A 180 -12.36 -17.38 2.18
CA VAL A 180 -13.75 -17.48 1.74
C VAL A 180 -14.52 -16.23 2.16
N PHE A 181 -15.11 -15.57 1.17
CA PHE A 181 -16.02 -14.44 1.36
C PHE A 181 -17.42 -14.76 0.86
N VAL A 182 -18.43 -14.35 1.62
CA VAL A 182 -19.83 -14.36 1.22
C VAL A 182 -20.51 -13.05 1.60
N GLY A 183 -21.06 -12.37 0.60
CA GLY A 183 -21.80 -11.13 0.73
C GLY A 183 -23.25 -11.25 0.25
N TRP A 184 -24.17 -10.64 1.00
CA TRP A 184 -25.54 -10.38 0.56
C TRP A 184 -25.99 -8.97 0.97
N ARG A 185 -26.17 -8.10 -0.03
CA ARG A 185 -26.51 -6.69 0.11
C ARG A 185 -25.50 -5.97 0.98
N SER A 186 -25.88 -5.73 2.22
CA SER A 186 -25.08 -5.01 3.21
C SER A 186 -24.49 -5.94 4.25
N VAL A 187 -24.79 -7.24 4.19
CA VAL A 187 -24.29 -8.25 5.12
C VAL A 187 -23.15 -8.98 4.44
N SER A 188 -22.03 -9.17 5.12
CA SER A 188 -20.89 -9.93 4.61
C SER A 188 -20.23 -10.73 5.72
N VAL A 189 -19.62 -11.83 5.33
CA VAL A 189 -18.73 -12.64 6.16
C VAL A 189 -17.53 -13.02 5.32
N ALA A 190 -16.34 -12.87 5.88
CA ALA A 190 -15.11 -13.42 5.37
C ALA A 190 -14.49 -14.31 6.44
N VAL A 191 -13.88 -15.40 6.03
CA VAL A 191 -13.03 -16.25 6.87
C VAL A 191 -11.83 -16.62 6.05
N GLY A 192 -10.65 -16.52 6.64
CA GLY A 192 -9.45 -17.10 6.07
C GLY A 192 -8.67 -17.85 7.14
N ALA A 193 -7.86 -18.79 6.70
CA ALA A 193 -6.99 -19.56 7.55
C ALA A 193 -5.80 -20.07 6.76
N ASP A 194 -4.63 -19.99 7.38
CA ASP A 194 -3.63 -21.02 7.22
C ASP A 194 -3.55 -21.88 8.51
N VAL A 195 -3.71 -23.18 8.34
CA VAL A 195 -3.71 -24.11 9.46
C VAL A 195 -2.28 -24.54 9.81
N ASN A 196 -1.36 -24.49 8.85
CA ASN A 196 0.01 -24.95 9.04
C ASN A 196 0.82 -23.97 9.88
N ASP A 197 0.64 -22.68 9.61
CA ASP A 197 1.29 -21.54 10.27
C ASP A 197 0.34 -20.86 11.25
N THR A 198 -0.69 -21.61 11.67
CA THR A 198 -1.59 -21.23 12.75
C THR A 198 -2.22 -19.83 12.64
N GLU A 199 -2.42 -19.34 11.43
CA GLU A 199 -2.96 -18.02 11.15
C GLU A 199 -4.46 -18.08 10.81
N TYR A 200 -5.25 -17.16 11.37
CA TYR A 200 -6.71 -17.15 11.19
C TYR A 200 -7.29 -15.75 11.13
N ALA A 201 -8.09 -15.50 10.09
CA ALA A 201 -8.84 -14.26 9.93
C ALA A 201 -10.35 -14.48 9.89
N VAL A 202 -11.10 -13.58 10.52
CA VAL A 202 -12.56 -13.52 10.45
C VAL A 202 -13.00 -12.09 10.30
N SER A 203 -13.84 -11.81 9.29
CA SER A 203 -14.52 -10.53 9.12
C SER A 203 -16.03 -10.70 9.04
N VAL A 204 -16.77 -9.83 9.72
CA VAL A 204 -18.24 -9.78 9.65
C VAL A 204 -18.72 -8.35 9.46
N GLY A 205 -19.64 -8.16 8.52
CA GLY A 205 -20.18 -6.86 8.16
C GLY A 205 -21.70 -6.83 8.12
N THR A 206 -22.29 -5.72 8.56
CA THR A 206 -23.70 -5.39 8.30
C THR A 206 -23.94 -3.88 8.22
N LEU A 207 -24.57 -3.41 7.14
CA LEU A 207 -25.02 -2.01 6.99
C LEU A 207 -23.90 -0.99 7.18
N GLY A 208 -22.73 -1.29 6.61
CA GLY A 208 -21.53 -0.45 6.73
C GLY A 208 -20.81 -0.56 8.08
N ARG A 209 -21.30 -1.39 9.01
CA ARG A 209 -20.53 -1.80 10.18
C ARG A 209 -19.72 -3.03 9.81
N GLN A 210 -18.45 -3.07 10.17
CA GLN A 210 -17.57 -4.19 9.87
C GLN A 210 -16.65 -4.44 11.06
N PHE A 211 -16.38 -5.69 11.36
CA PHE A 211 -15.41 -6.08 12.37
C PHE A 211 -14.56 -7.20 11.77
N SER A 212 -13.26 -6.99 11.71
CA SER A 212 -12.27 -8.01 11.35
C SER A 212 -11.33 -8.25 12.51
N VAL A 213 -10.91 -9.50 12.64
CA VAL A 213 -9.76 -9.91 13.42
C VAL A 213 -8.94 -10.86 12.57
N LEU A 214 -7.64 -10.64 12.52
CA LEU A 214 -6.62 -11.58 12.07
C LEU A 214 -5.77 -11.92 13.29
N ARG A 215 -5.39 -13.19 13.39
CA ARG A 215 -4.58 -13.70 14.48
C ARG A 215 -3.62 -14.74 13.94
N ASP A 216 -2.35 -14.38 13.97
CA ASP A 216 -1.23 -15.29 13.92
C ASP A 216 -0.95 -15.81 15.34
N PHE A 217 -0.87 -17.13 15.55
CA PHE A 217 -0.65 -17.69 16.88
C PHE A 217 0.82 -17.96 17.23
N ASP A 218 1.68 -18.24 16.27
CA ASP A 218 3.10 -18.56 16.43
C ASP A 218 3.99 -17.31 16.41
N GLU A 219 3.75 -16.37 15.50
CA GLU A 219 4.36 -15.02 15.46
C GLU A 219 3.70 -14.06 16.45
N ARG A 220 2.54 -14.48 16.95
CA ARG A 220 1.79 -13.77 17.99
C ARG A 220 1.33 -12.38 17.58
N GLU A 221 1.09 -12.17 16.31
CA GLU A 221 0.45 -10.98 15.80
C GLU A 221 -1.09 -11.01 15.94
N THR A 222 -1.70 -9.88 16.30
CA THR A 222 -3.15 -9.70 16.30
C THR A 222 -3.51 -8.37 15.66
N ASP A 223 -4.36 -8.47 14.65
CA ASP A 223 -4.85 -7.34 13.89
C ASP A 223 -6.36 -7.23 14.00
N PHE A 224 -6.84 -6.17 14.64
CA PHE A 224 -8.26 -5.95 14.84
C PHE A 224 -8.68 -4.60 14.26
N GLN A 225 -9.68 -4.66 13.38
CA GLN A 225 -10.30 -3.48 12.80
C GLN A 225 -11.83 -3.49 13.03
N GLY A 226 -12.33 -2.41 13.61
CA GLY A 226 -13.75 -2.16 13.80
C GLY A 226 -14.19 -0.91 13.06
N ASN A 227 -15.25 -1.00 12.26
CA ASN A 227 -15.92 0.11 11.61
C ASN A 227 -17.39 0.15 12.05
N TRP A 228 -17.87 1.33 12.47
CA TRP A 228 -19.28 1.60 12.65
C TRP A 228 -19.72 2.54 11.53
N GLY A 229 -20.64 2.08 10.67
CA GLY A 229 -20.98 2.67 9.36
C GLY A 229 -21.41 4.14 9.27
N ASP A 230 -21.32 4.92 10.34
CA ASP A 230 -21.26 6.38 10.30
C ASP A 230 -19.83 6.95 10.20
N GLY A 231 -18.84 6.06 10.00
CA GLY A 231 -17.43 6.37 9.72
C GLY A 231 -16.53 6.30 10.96
N TRP A 232 -17.02 5.76 12.08
CA TRP A 232 -16.13 5.51 13.23
C TRP A 232 -15.28 4.28 12.97
N GLN A 233 -14.01 4.37 13.36
CA GLN A 233 -13.03 3.31 13.25
C GLN A 233 -12.35 3.06 14.60
N LEU A 234 -11.98 1.80 14.81
CA LEU A 234 -11.10 1.30 15.85
C LEU A 234 -10.07 0.40 15.17
N VAL A 235 -8.80 0.65 15.42
CA VAL A 235 -7.68 -0.21 15.01
C VAL A 235 -6.96 -0.61 16.28
N LEU A 236 -6.66 -1.90 16.41
CA LEU A 236 -5.84 -2.46 17.48
C LEU A 236 -4.94 -3.50 16.84
N ASN A 237 -3.66 -3.15 16.69
CA ASN A 237 -2.65 -4.05 16.14
C ASN A 237 -1.63 -4.34 17.24
N GLY A 238 -1.15 -5.57 17.28
CA GLY A 238 -0.25 -6.03 18.31
C GLY A 238 0.54 -7.22 17.86
N ASP A 239 1.83 -7.00 17.69
CA ASP A 239 2.84 -8.02 17.42
C ASP A 239 3.74 -8.13 18.67
N PHE A 240 4.05 -9.37 19.06
CA PHE A 240 4.72 -9.68 20.31
C PHE A 240 5.85 -10.69 20.11
N PRO A 241 6.94 -10.59 20.88
CA PRO A 241 8.09 -11.45 20.67
C PRO A 241 7.75 -12.94 20.76
N ASP A 242 8.39 -13.70 19.89
CA ASP A 242 8.21 -15.14 19.82
C ASP A 242 8.79 -15.85 21.03
N ASP A 243 8.21 -17.01 21.35
CA ASP A 243 8.79 -17.92 22.33
C ASP A 243 9.94 -18.76 21.73
N ASP A 244 10.08 -18.79 20.40
CA ASP A 244 11.17 -19.48 19.71
C ASP A 244 12.47 -18.65 19.78
N PRO A 245 13.60 -19.21 20.25
CA PRO A 245 14.89 -18.53 20.24
C PRO A 245 15.37 -18.05 18.86
N ASP A 246 14.86 -18.66 17.79
CA ASP A 246 15.20 -18.31 16.40
C ASP A 246 14.09 -17.47 15.71
N GLY A 247 12.98 -17.17 16.41
CA GLY A 247 11.86 -16.36 15.91
C GLY A 247 12.04 -14.85 16.09
N SER A 248 11.00 -14.09 15.75
CA SER A 248 11.02 -12.63 15.76
C SER A 248 11.21 -12.07 17.19
N PRO A 249 12.24 -11.22 17.44
CA PRO A 249 12.35 -10.48 18.68
C PRO A 249 11.50 -9.20 18.69
N GLY A 250 10.78 -8.93 17.60
CA GLY A 250 9.95 -7.76 17.37
C GLY A 250 8.88 -7.57 18.44
N ILE A 251 8.49 -6.32 18.62
CA ILE A 251 7.29 -5.98 19.39
C ILE A 251 6.73 -4.70 18.83
N PHE A 252 5.46 -4.73 18.43
CA PHE A 252 4.73 -3.54 18.01
C PHE A 252 3.36 -3.50 18.66
N GLY A 253 2.93 -2.30 19.04
CA GLY A 253 1.58 -2.11 19.53
C GLY A 253 1.01 -0.82 18.98
N GLN A 254 -0.20 -0.89 18.46
CA GLN A 254 -0.87 0.23 17.83
C GLN A 254 -2.32 0.32 18.26
N VAL A 255 -2.79 1.55 18.45
CA VAL A 255 -4.20 1.84 18.70
C VAL A 255 -4.63 3.06 17.90
N GLY A 256 -5.71 2.89 17.15
CA GLY A 256 -6.39 3.95 16.42
C GLY A 256 -7.85 4.04 16.84
N PHE A 257 -8.36 5.25 17.04
CA PHE A 257 -9.79 5.41 17.27
C PHE A 257 -10.26 6.80 16.84
N GLY A 258 -11.43 6.83 16.21
CA GLY A 258 -12.11 8.07 15.91
C GLY A 258 -13.05 7.94 14.74
N ARG A 259 -13.35 9.07 14.09
CA ARG A 259 -14.20 9.13 12.91
C ARG A 259 -13.41 9.75 11.76
N LEU A 260 -13.17 8.95 10.72
CA LEU A 260 -12.45 9.39 9.52
C LEU A 260 -13.06 10.67 8.91
N GLY A 261 -12.23 11.55 8.38
CA GLY A 261 -12.63 12.84 7.82
C GLY A 261 -13.23 13.83 8.83
N LYS A 262 -13.13 13.54 10.13
CA LYS A 262 -13.67 14.39 11.22
C LYS A 262 -12.69 14.55 12.36
N VAL A 263 -12.38 13.45 13.04
CA VAL A 263 -11.48 13.38 14.18
C VAL A 263 -11.06 11.94 14.35
N TYR A 264 -9.91 11.59 13.79
CA TYR A 264 -9.29 10.29 13.93
C TYR A 264 -7.87 10.49 14.44
N ALA A 265 -7.43 9.58 15.30
CA ALA A 265 -6.06 9.55 15.76
C ALA A 265 -5.63 8.10 15.97
N GLN A 266 -4.37 7.83 15.63
CA GLN A 266 -3.71 6.55 15.77
C GLN A 266 -2.29 6.79 16.23
N ILE A 267 -1.82 5.88 17.07
CA ILE A 267 -0.45 5.86 17.53
C ILE A 267 -0.01 4.42 17.72
N GLY A 268 1.21 4.14 17.27
CA GLY A 268 1.88 2.88 17.47
C GLY A 268 3.34 3.09 17.81
N ALA A 269 3.91 2.14 18.53
CA ALA A 269 5.32 2.14 18.86
C ALA A 269 5.80 0.73 19.13
N GLY A 270 7.08 0.51 18.87
CA GLY A 270 7.67 -0.80 19.00
C GLY A 270 9.18 -0.82 18.78
N VAL A 271 9.70 -2.02 18.64
CA VAL A 271 11.04 -2.33 18.15
C VAL A 271 10.85 -3.42 17.12
N GLY A 272 11.46 -3.29 15.95
CA GLY A 272 11.41 -4.35 14.95
C GLY A 272 12.49 -5.40 15.17
N ASP A 273 12.60 -6.31 14.22
CA ASP A 273 13.37 -7.55 14.31
C ASP A 273 14.87 -7.31 14.24
N ASP A 274 15.25 -6.26 13.50
CA ASP A 274 16.63 -5.74 13.46
C ASP A 274 17.05 -5.01 14.76
N GLY A 275 16.14 -4.84 15.74
CA GLY A 275 16.35 -4.12 16.99
C GLY A 275 16.25 -2.59 16.91
N VAL A 276 15.84 -2.03 15.78
CA VAL A 276 15.63 -0.60 15.55
C VAL A 276 14.22 -0.21 16.04
N PRO A 277 14.06 0.94 16.73
CA PRO A 277 12.75 1.41 17.14
C PRO A 277 11.83 1.72 15.96
N GLN A 278 10.58 1.29 16.06
CA GLN A 278 9.52 1.59 15.11
C GLN A 278 8.42 2.46 15.75
N GLY A 279 7.67 3.17 14.91
CA GLY A 279 6.59 4.03 15.35
C GLY A 279 5.65 4.45 14.24
N SER A 280 4.38 4.59 14.60
CA SER A 280 3.33 5.09 13.73
C SER A 280 2.56 6.21 14.42
N ALA A 281 2.15 7.22 13.66
CA ALA A 281 1.30 8.27 14.16
C ALA A 281 0.46 8.85 13.04
N GLU A 282 -0.86 8.81 13.22
CA GLU A 282 -1.80 9.45 12.30
C GLU A 282 -2.75 10.35 13.09
N VAL A 283 -3.03 11.53 12.56
CA VAL A 283 -4.12 12.38 13.01
C VAL A 283 -4.85 12.93 11.80
N GLU A 284 -6.16 12.69 11.75
CA GLU A 284 -7.02 13.19 10.70
C GLU A 284 -8.16 14.05 11.27
N THR A 285 -8.43 15.17 10.60
CA THR A 285 -9.55 16.06 10.86
C THR A 285 -10.29 16.34 9.57
N SER A 286 -11.39 17.09 9.63
CA SER A 286 -12.13 17.49 8.43
C SER A 286 -11.40 18.42 7.45
N SER A 287 -10.15 18.80 7.74
CA SER A 287 -9.44 19.81 6.95
C SER A 287 -7.93 19.58 6.90
N VAL A 288 -7.38 18.86 7.86
CA VAL A 288 -5.96 18.51 7.92
C VAL A 288 -5.83 17.05 8.31
N GLY A 289 -4.97 16.31 7.62
CA GLY A 289 -4.50 14.99 8.01
C GLY A 289 -2.98 14.96 7.97
N VAL A 290 -2.35 14.27 8.92
CA VAL A 290 -0.91 13.99 8.92
C VAL A 290 -0.72 12.56 9.37
N GLY A 291 0.05 11.78 8.61
CA GLY A 291 0.45 10.42 8.94
C GLY A 291 1.97 10.27 8.83
N VAL A 292 2.56 9.50 9.72
CA VAL A 292 3.96 9.08 9.68
C VAL A 292 4.03 7.64 10.15
N ASP A 293 4.58 6.77 9.32
CA ASP A 293 4.93 5.40 9.71
C ASP A 293 6.41 5.18 9.46
N PHE A 294 7.06 4.55 10.43
CA PHE A 294 8.39 3.99 10.33
C PHE A 294 8.34 2.64 11.02
N ILE A 295 8.08 1.60 10.25
CA ILE A 295 7.77 0.25 10.76
C ILE A 295 8.71 -0.77 10.15
N ASP A 296 8.78 -1.94 10.78
CA ASP A 296 9.37 -3.14 10.18
C ASP A 296 8.29 -3.86 9.41
N ASP A 297 8.64 -4.36 8.24
CA ASP A 297 7.75 -5.09 7.34
C ASP A 297 8.58 -6.17 6.65
N GLY A 298 8.47 -7.42 7.11
CA GLY A 298 9.29 -8.53 6.58
C GLY A 298 10.82 -8.29 6.63
N GLY A 299 11.31 -7.49 7.59
CA GLY A 299 12.72 -7.11 7.71
C GLY A 299 13.18 -5.92 6.87
N ASP A 300 12.29 -5.35 6.05
CA ASP A 300 12.50 -4.10 5.33
C ASP A 300 11.92 -2.90 6.11
N ARG A 301 12.57 -1.73 6.01
CA ARG A 301 12.10 -0.52 6.72
C ARG A 301 11.21 0.34 5.85
N LEU A 302 9.91 0.20 6.05
CA LEU A 302 8.93 1.07 5.42
C LEU A 302 8.88 2.43 6.13
N PHE A 303 9.04 3.49 5.34
CA PHE A 303 8.80 4.87 5.76
C PHE A 303 7.67 5.48 4.94
N LEU A 304 6.57 5.81 5.61
CA LEU A 304 5.44 6.52 5.03
C LEU A 304 5.30 7.90 5.66
N TYR A 305 5.04 8.90 4.83
CA TYR A 305 4.64 10.23 5.24
C TYR A 305 3.44 10.68 4.43
N SER A 306 2.39 11.13 5.10
CA SER A 306 1.23 11.72 4.44
C SER A 306 0.87 13.07 5.05
N ILE A 307 0.46 14.01 4.19
CA ILE A 307 -0.13 15.28 4.60
C ILE A 307 -1.30 15.63 3.70
N THR A 308 -2.44 15.91 4.31
CA THR A 308 -3.63 16.41 3.65
C THR A 308 -3.97 17.79 4.20
N VAL A 309 -4.20 18.77 3.32
CA VAL A 309 -4.72 20.10 3.66
C VAL A 309 -5.81 20.49 2.68
N GLY A 310 -7.05 20.46 3.14
CA GLY A 310 -8.23 20.78 2.34
C GLY A 310 -8.43 19.81 1.18
N LYS A 311 -8.01 20.22 -0.02
CA LYS A 311 -8.11 19.42 -1.26
C LYS A 311 -6.77 18.87 -1.73
N PHE A 312 -5.69 19.25 -1.07
CA PHE A 312 -4.35 18.83 -1.41
C PHE A 312 -3.95 17.67 -0.52
N THR A 313 -3.42 16.61 -1.10
CA THR A 313 -2.82 15.48 -0.38
C THR A 313 -1.47 15.18 -1.01
N TYR A 314 -0.49 14.90 -0.17
CA TYR A 314 0.81 14.38 -0.56
C TYR A 314 1.11 13.15 0.27
N VAL A 315 1.51 12.07 -0.39
CA VAL A 315 1.97 10.83 0.21
C VAL A 315 3.35 10.54 -0.34
N TRP A 316 4.27 10.20 0.55
CA TRP A 316 5.59 9.66 0.25
C TRP A 316 5.70 8.32 0.93
N GLU A 317 6.20 7.33 0.20
CA GLU A 317 6.52 6.02 0.71
C GLU A 317 7.91 5.65 0.23
N SER A 318 8.69 5.01 1.08
CA SER A 318 10.00 4.49 0.71
C SER A 318 10.40 3.33 1.58
N GLU A 319 11.06 2.37 0.96
CA GLU A 319 11.67 1.24 1.65
C GLU A 319 13.18 1.52 1.82
N ILE A 320 13.67 1.45 3.05
CA ILE A 320 14.98 1.96 3.47
C ILE A 320 15.83 0.84 4.06
N LEU A 321 17.13 0.83 3.76
CA LEU A 321 18.07 -0.03 4.49
C LEU A 321 18.50 0.63 5.81
N PRO A 322 18.44 -0.07 6.97
CA PRO A 322 18.59 0.48 8.33
C PRO A 322 19.84 1.35 8.57
N ASP A 323 20.92 1.12 7.82
CA ASP A 323 22.21 1.77 8.06
C ASP A 323 22.31 3.23 7.57
N ASN A 324 21.34 3.77 6.81
CA ASN A 324 21.51 5.06 6.11
C ASN A 324 20.23 5.93 5.95
N ILE A 325 19.41 6.09 7.00
CA ILE A 325 18.20 6.94 6.96
C ILE A 325 18.52 8.38 6.51
N LEU A 326 18.07 8.75 5.31
CA LEU A 326 18.05 10.13 4.80
C LEU A 326 16.64 10.69 4.96
N VAL A 327 16.38 11.40 6.05
CA VAL A 327 15.11 12.13 6.22
C VAL A 327 15.04 13.26 5.18
N PRO A 328 13.95 13.39 4.40
CA PRO A 328 13.77 14.51 3.49
C PRO A 328 13.85 15.84 4.23
N ASP A 329 14.63 16.80 3.72
CA ASP A 329 14.70 18.15 4.29
C ASP A 329 13.45 18.95 3.89
N PHE A 330 12.39 18.79 4.67
CA PHE A 330 11.09 19.43 4.46
C PHE A 330 11.14 20.96 4.51
N ALA A 331 12.15 21.54 5.18
CA ALA A 331 12.36 23.00 5.20
C ALA A 331 12.63 23.53 3.79
N ALA A 332 13.46 22.81 3.03
CA ALA A 332 13.81 23.14 1.66
C ALA A 332 12.63 22.92 0.68
N ILE A 333 11.81 21.89 0.89
CA ILE A 333 10.69 21.53 0.01
C ILE A 333 9.54 22.55 0.11
N LEU A 334 9.28 23.09 1.31
CA LEU A 334 8.21 24.08 1.53
C LEU A 334 8.68 25.53 1.39
N GLY A 335 9.96 25.77 1.09
CA GLY A 335 10.54 27.12 1.05
C GLY A 335 10.56 27.80 2.43
N ILE A 336 10.57 27.01 3.50
CA ILE A 336 10.65 27.48 4.88
C ILE A 336 12.13 27.57 5.22
N GLU A 337 12.70 28.76 5.10
CA GLU A 337 14.13 28.99 5.32
C GLU A 337 14.55 28.85 6.81
N ASP A 338 13.60 28.72 7.74
CA ASP A 338 13.90 28.60 9.17
C ASP A 338 12.82 27.83 9.96
N ILE A 339 13.08 26.55 10.28
CA ILE A 339 12.21 25.72 11.15
C ILE A 339 12.21 26.21 12.61
N SER A 340 13.21 27.00 13.01
CA SER A 340 13.37 27.45 14.39
C SER A 340 12.28 28.43 14.85
N GLU A 341 11.59 29.10 13.93
CA GLU A 341 10.48 30.02 14.23
C GLU A 341 9.16 29.30 14.57
N ILE A 342 8.95 28.08 14.06
CA ILE A 342 7.70 27.31 14.29
C ILE A 342 7.75 26.60 15.66
N ALA A 343 8.92 26.11 16.06
CA ALA A 343 9.11 25.43 17.34
C ALA A 343 8.91 26.37 18.55
N SER A 344 9.23 27.66 18.41
CA SER A 344 9.04 28.64 19.49
C SER A 344 7.58 29.03 19.70
N ASP A 345 6.76 29.07 18.64
CA ASP A 345 5.38 29.57 18.71
C ASP A 345 4.34 28.49 19.02
N ILE A 346 4.62 27.20 18.75
CA ILE A 346 3.65 26.12 18.99
C ILE A 346 3.96 25.29 20.25
N LEU A 347 5.23 25.10 20.61
CA LEU A 347 5.61 24.17 21.68
C LEU A 347 6.16 24.82 22.96
N GLY A 348 6.53 26.11 22.94
CA GLY A 348 7.05 26.78 24.15
C GLY A 348 8.28 26.10 24.78
N VAL A 349 8.97 25.24 24.02
CA VAL A 349 10.17 24.53 24.45
C VAL A 349 11.37 25.21 23.82
N THR A 350 12.21 25.81 24.66
CA THR A 350 13.51 26.33 24.24
C THR A 350 14.49 25.16 24.15
N VAL A 351 14.93 24.80 22.95
CA VAL A 351 16.02 23.83 22.76
C VAL A 351 17.35 24.57 23.01
N PRO A 352 18.23 24.12 23.93
CA PRO A 352 19.52 24.76 24.14
C PRO A 352 20.46 24.44 22.98
N SER A 353 21.16 25.47 22.50
CA SER A 353 22.18 25.38 21.47
C SER A 353 23.40 24.58 21.96
N THR A 354 23.87 23.63 21.15
CA THR A 354 25.28 23.20 21.11
C THR A 354 25.80 23.26 19.71
#